data_AF-A0A493TXM7-F1
#
_entry.id   AF-A0A493TXM7-F1
#
_cell.length_a   1.000
_cell.length_b   1.000
_cell.length_c   1.000
_cell.angle_alpha   90.00
_cell.angle_beta   90.00
_cell.angle_gamma   90.00
#
_symmetry.space_group_name_H-M   'P 1'
#
loop_
_entity.id
_entity.type
_entity.pdbx_description
1 polymer ?
#
loop_
_entity_poly.entity_id
_entity_poly.type
_entity_poly.pdbx_seq_one_letter_code
_entity_poly.pdbx_strand_id
1 'polypeptide(L)'
;MRRGCGCGAGRAGHGARGREAAGGQGGPGGAPRRQVRARARAGAAAGPSPFRCGALPVCCRKAEEFLRLSQVRCPGLLAQTTATGSAVMCLELAARAAGRPLDKSYFIKLSGLTKTTYQNSIKSLECLLEVNPRLGIRDLAVQFCCTEAVNTASKILQR
;
A
#
# COMPACT_ATOMS: atom_id res chain seq x y z
N MET A 1 -20.10 18.02 -36.09
CA MET A 1 -20.91 17.44 -35.00
C MET A 1 -20.07 17.43 -33.73
N ARG A 2 -20.28 18.41 -32.84
CA ARG A 2 -19.71 18.47 -31.48
C ARG A 2 -20.89 18.57 -30.53
N ARG A 3 -21.13 17.55 -29.69
CA ARG A 3 -22.10 17.63 -28.60
C ARG A 3 -21.36 18.04 -27.34
N GLY A 4 -21.80 19.15 -26.75
CA GLY A 4 -21.30 19.65 -25.47
C GLY A 4 -22.00 19.00 -24.28
N CYS A 5 -21.28 18.96 -23.17
CA CYS A 5 -21.78 18.96 -21.80
C CYS A 5 -20.82 19.91 -21.06
N GLY A 6 -21.20 21.02 -20.42
CA GLY A 6 -22.43 21.27 -19.68
C GLY A 6 -22.08 21.31 -18.19
N CYS A 7 -21.36 22.34 -17.76
CA CYS A 7 -21.04 22.57 -16.35
C CYS A 7 -22.32 22.85 -15.55
N GLY A 8 -22.62 22.02 -14.55
CA GLY A 8 -23.68 22.28 -13.58
C GLY A 8 -23.09 22.55 -12.20
N ALA A 9 -22.90 23.83 -11.86
CA ALA A 9 -22.64 24.27 -10.50
C ALA A 9 -23.96 24.38 -9.75
N GLY A 10 -24.08 23.72 -8.59
CA GLY A 10 -25.23 23.83 -7.69
C GLY A 10 -24.76 24.10 -6.27
N ARG A 11 -24.94 25.33 -5.79
CA ARG A 11 -24.88 25.74 -4.38
C ARG A 11 -26.27 26.18 -3.94
N ALA A 12 -26.74 25.65 -2.80
CA ALA A 12 -27.74 26.18 -1.85
C ALA A 12 -28.03 25.03 -0.86
N GLY A 13 -28.25 25.16 0.45
CA GLY A 13 -28.55 26.29 1.33
C GLY A 13 -29.42 25.75 2.50
N HIS A 14 -28.99 26.01 3.74
CA HIS A 14 -29.73 26.08 5.02
C HIS A 14 -31.01 25.26 5.33
N GLY A 15 -30.95 24.52 6.46
CA GLY A 15 -31.80 24.78 7.64
C GLY A 15 -33.00 23.85 7.94
N ALA A 16 -32.93 23.11 9.06
CA ALA A 16 -34.09 22.77 9.89
C ALA A 16 -33.68 22.39 11.33
N ARG A 17 -34.44 22.92 12.30
CA ARG A 17 -34.38 22.78 13.78
C ARG A 17 -35.34 21.70 14.27
N GLY A 18 -35.10 21.18 15.49
CA GLY A 18 -36.11 20.61 16.43
C GLY A 18 -35.75 19.21 16.94
N ARG A 19 -35.16 19.04 18.14
CA ARG A 19 -35.71 18.96 19.54
C ARG A 19 -35.93 17.51 20.01
N GLU A 20 -35.11 17.05 20.98
CA GLU A 20 -35.44 16.68 22.40
C GLU A 20 -36.16 15.30 22.51
N ALA A 21 -35.86 14.38 23.44
CA ALA A 21 -35.46 14.51 24.84
C ALA A 21 -34.86 13.20 25.44
N ALA A 22 -34.33 13.36 26.66
CA ALA A 22 -34.13 12.38 27.74
C ALA A 22 -33.11 11.24 27.52
N GLY A 23 -32.22 10.89 28.44
CA GLY A 23 -32.04 11.20 29.87
C GLY A 23 -31.37 9.97 30.51
N GLY A 24 -30.53 10.17 31.54
CA GLY A 24 -30.21 9.10 32.50
C GLY A 24 -28.75 8.64 32.63
N GLN A 25 -28.02 9.30 33.53
CA GLN A 25 -27.28 8.73 34.67
C GLN A 25 -26.16 7.67 34.47
N GLY A 26 -24.95 8.05 34.91
CA GLY A 26 -24.25 7.31 35.98
C GLY A 26 -23.07 6.40 35.62
N GLY A 27 -21.88 6.74 36.11
CA GLY A 27 -20.96 5.76 36.72
C GLY A 27 -19.59 5.54 36.05
N PRO A 28 -18.54 5.19 36.82
CA PRO A 28 -17.15 5.57 36.53
C PRO A 28 -16.26 4.40 36.08
N GLY A 29 -15.07 4.75 35.55
CA GLY A 29 -13.90 3.86 35.59
C GLY A 29 -13.73 2.93 34.39
N GLY A 30 -12.69 3.18 33.59
CA GLY A 30 -12.36 2.29 32.48
C GLY A 30 -11.12 2.73 31.70
N ALA A 31 -9.95 2.61 32.34
CA ALA A 31 -8.59 2.46 31.80
C ALA A 31 -8.18 3.23 30.52
N PRO A 32 -7.04 3.97 30.54
CA PRO A 32 -6.40 4.35 29.29
C PRO A 32 -6.00 3.08 28.54
N ARG A 33 -6.55 2.87 27.33
CA ARG A 33 -6.13 1.81 26.42
C ARG A 33 -4.62 1.94 26.24
N ARG A 34 -3.90 1.01 26.89
CA ARG A 34 -2.46 0.79 26.73
C ARG A 34 -2.16 0.73 25.24
N GLN A 35 -1.62 1.82 24.72
CA GLN A 35 -0.92 1.81 23.45
C GLN A 35 0.39 1.07 23.73
N VAL A 36 0.33 -0.27 23.69
CA VAL A 36 1.52 -1.13 23.69
C VAL A 36 2.19 -0.92 22.33
N ARG A 37 2.86 0.22 22.18
CA ARG A 37 3.93 0.38 21.21
C ARG A 37 5.11 -0.39 21.76
N ALA A 38 5.05 -1.71 21.64
CA ALA A 38 6.25 -2.52 21.63
C ALA A 38 7.03 -2.16 20.36
N ARG A 39 7.74 -1.02 20.41
CA ARG A 39 8.85 -0.75 19.49
C ARG A 39 9.94 -1.73 19.87
N ALA A 40 9.86 -2.93 19.30
CA ALA A 40 10.98 -3.84 19.28
C ALA A 40 12.15 -3.10 18.61
N ARG A 41 13.26 -3.02 19.33
CA ARG A 41 14.46 -2.28 18.98
C ARG A 41 14.92 -2.66 17.57
N ALA A 42 15.19 -1.65 16.77
CA ALA A 42 16.07 -1.75 15.62
C ALA A 42 17.48 -2.13 16.14
N GLY A 43 17.83 -3.40 16.00
CA GLY A 43 19.18 -3.91 16.11
C GLY A 43 19.72 -4.12 14.71
N ALA A 44 20.89 -3.55 14.45
CA ALA A 44 21.55 -3.47 13.16
C ALA A 44 21.78 -4.82 12.46
N ALA A 45 21.74 -4.76 11.14
CA ALA A 45 22.10 -5.82 10.22
C ALA A 45 23.61 -6.11 10.25
N ALA A 46 23.98 -7.36 10.50
CA ALA A 46 25.20 -8.03 10.04
C ALA A 46 25.09 -9.52 10.39
N GLY A 47 24.24 -10.26 9.68
CA GLY A 47 24.06 -11.69 9.84
C GLY A 47 23.69 -12.33 8.50
N PRO A 48 23.90 -13.65 8.31
CA PRO A 48 23.75 -14.31 7.03
C PRO A 48 22.36 -14.03 6.46
N SER A 49 22.33 -13.66 5.17
CA SER A 49 21.12 -13.26 4.46
C SER A 49 19.97 -14.24 4.76
N PRO A 50 18.77 -13.75 5.11
CA PRO A 50 17.63 -14.61 5.46
C PRO A 50 17.15 -15.49 4.29
N PHE A 51 17.78 -15.36 3.12
CA PHE A 51 17.50 -16.07 1.90
C PHE A 51 18.51 -17.20 1.65
N ARG A 52 18.65 -18.16 2.58
CA ARG A 52 19.10 -19.51 2.20
C ARG A 52 17.92 -20.22 1.54
N CYS A 53 17.47 -19.68 0.41
CA CYS A 53 16.24 -20.07 -0.25
C CYS A 53 16.57 -21.14 -1.30
N GLY A 54 15.95 -22.31 -1.23
CA GLY A 54 15.96 -23.31 -2.31
C GLY A 54 15.19 -22.85 -3.57
N ALA A 55 14.87 -21.56 -3.67
CA ALA A 55 14.25 -20.93 -4.83
C ALA A 55 15.33 -20.52 -5.85
N LEU A 56 14.90 -20.43 -7.12
CA LEU A 56 15.76 -20.15 -8.26
C LEU A 56 16.68 -18.93 -7.99
N PRO A 57 18.01 -19.03 -8.21
CA PRO A 57 18.99 -18.03 -7.77
C PRO A 57 18.74 -16.61 -8.31
N VAL A 58 18.03 -16.48 -9.43
CA VAL A 58 17.67 -15.19 -10.04
C VAL A 58 16.66 -14.40 -9.21
N CYS A 59 15.69 -15.06 -8.56
CA CYS A 59 14.70 -14.37 -7.73
C CYS A 59 15.31 -13.89 -6.41
N CYS A 60 16.25 -14.66 -5.85
CA CYS A 60 16.92 -14.30 -4.60
C CYS A 60 17.79 -13.05 -4.75
N ARG A 61 18.59 -12.97 -5.82
CA ARG A 61 19.40 -11.76 -6.10
C ARG A 61 18.54 -10.52 -6.27
N LYS A 62 17.44 -10.63 -7.04
CA LYS A 62 16.55 -9.49 -7.28
C LYS A 62 15.75 -9.08 -6.04
N ALA A 63 15.34 -10.06 -5.22
CA ALA A 63 14.67 -9.79 -3.95
C ALA A 63 15.57 -9.03 -2.97
N GLU A 64 16.86 -9.37 -2.90
CA GLU A 64 17.82 -8.65 -2.06
C GLU A 64 18.00 -7.19 -2.51
N GLU A 65 18.05 -6.96 -3.82
CA GLU A 65 18.08 -5.60 -4.39
C GLU A 65 16.83 -4.80 -3.96
N PHE A 66 15.63 -5.38 -4.08
CA PHE A 66 14.40 -4.73 -3.61
C PHE A 66 14.39 -4.50 -2.10
N LEU A 67 14.95 -5.42 -1.31
CA LEU A 67 15.06 -5.25 0.13
C LEU A 67 15.95 -4.05 0.48
N ARG A 68 17.10 -3.91 -0.19
CA ARG A 68 17.98 -2.74 -0.03
C ARG A 68 17.28 -1.45 -0.50
N LEU A 69 16.61 -1.48 -1.64
CA LEU A 69 15.90 -0.31 -2.18
C LEU A 69 14.74 0.13 -1.28
N SER A 70 14.01 -0.82 -0.68
CA SER A 70 12.91 -0.54 0.24
C SER A 70 13.33 0.10 1.56
N GLN A 71 14.54 -0.18 2.04
CA GLN A 71 15.09 0.48 3.22
C GLN A 71 15.34 1.97 2.97
N VAL A 72 15.74 2.32 1.74
CA VAL A 72 16.01 3.71 1.35
C VAL A 72 14.73 4.45 0.98
N ARG A 73 13.84 3.81 0.20
CA ARG A 73 12.63 4.45 -0.35
C ARG A 73 11.42 4.40 0.59
N CYS A 74 11.33 3.39 1.44
CA CYS A 74 10.10 3.07 2.18
C CYS A 74 10.35 2.70 3.67
N PRO A 75 11.19 3.42 4.42
CA PRO A 75 11.52 3.04 5.80
C PRO A 75 10.30 2.98 6.72
N GLY A 76 9.30 3.85 6.49
CA GLY A 76 8.05 3.85 7.24
C GLY A 76 7.22 2.59 7.06
N LEU A 77 7.17 2.03 5.84
CA LEU A 77 6.49 0.77 5.56
C LEU A 77 7.24 -0.40 6.20
N LEU A 78 8.58 -0.42 6.08
CA LEU A 78 9.41 -1.46 6.69
C LEU A 78 9.25 -1.50 8.21
N ALA A 79 9.16 -0.34 8.86
CA ALA A 79 8.95 -0.25 10.31
C ALA A 79 7.61 -0.85 10.79
N GLN A 80 6.62 -0.99 9.90
CA GLN A 80 5.34 -1.64 10.21
C GLN A 80 5.34 -3.15 9.91
N THR A 81 6.41 -3.67 9.32
CA THR A 81 6.51 -5.06 8.85
C THR A 81 7.66 -5.78 9.53
N THR A 82 7.53 -7.10 9.72
CA THR A 82 8.64 -7.90 10.26
C THR A 82 9.77 -8.03 9.24
N ALA A 83 11.00 -8.30 9.69
CA ALA A 83 12.13 -8.55 8.79
C ALA A 83 11.85 -9.73 7.83
N THR A 84 11.16 -10.76 8.32
CA THR A 84 10.69 -11.87 7.49
C THR A 84 9.60 -11.42 6.50
N GLY A 85 8.64 -10.58 6.93
CA GLY A 85 7.57 -10.09 6.07
C GLY A 85 8.09 -9.24 4.91
N SER A 86 9.01 -8.30 5.16
CA SER A 86 9.64 -7.48 4.11
C SER A 86 10.47 -8.32 3.15
N ALA A 87 11.20 -9.32 3.66
CA ALA A 87 11.94 -10.28 2.84
C ALA A 87 11.01 -11.09 1.90
N VAL A 88 9.90 -11.62 2.44
CA VAL A 88 8.91 -12.38 1.69
C VAL A 88 8.19 -11.53 0.63
N MET A 89 7.82 -10.29 0.97
CA MET A 89 7.24 -9.36 0.00
C MET A 89 8.20 -9.03 -1.15
N CYS A 90 9.49 -8.79 -0.84
CA CYS A 90 10.51 -8.55 -1.86
C CYS A 90 10.71 -9.76 -2.77
N LEU A 91 10.63 -10.97 -2.22
CA LEU A 91 10.69 -12.22 -2.98
C LEU A 91 9.48 -12.38 -3.92
N GLU A 92 8.27 -12.08 -3.45
CA GLU A 92 7.08 -12.09 -4.31
C GLU A 92 7.20 -11.06 -5.44
N LEU A 93 7.67 -9.84 -5.15
CA LEU A 93 7.91 -8.82 -6.19
C LEU A 93 8.96 -9.27 -7.22
N ALA A 94 10.06 -9.89 -6.77
CA ALA A 94 11.08 -10.43 -7.65
C ALA A 94 10.54 -11.54 -8.57
N ALA A 95 9.70 -12.41 -8.05
CA ALA A 95 9.07 -13.45 -8.85
C ALA A 95 8.06 -12.90 -9.86
N ARG A 96 7.27 -11.89 -9.46
CA ARG A 96 6.35 -11.18 -10.35
C ARG A 96 7.10 -10.46 -11.47
N ALA A 97 8.22 -9.81 -11.15
CA ALA A 97 9.11 -9.20 -12.15
C ALA A 97 9.73 -10.23 -13.10
N ALA A 98 10.01 -11.44 -12.61
CA ALA A 98 10.49 -12.56 -13.42
C ALA A 98 9.36 -13.30 -14.19
N GLY A 99 8.11 -12.82 -14.15
CA GLY A 99 6.97 -13.42 -14.87
C GLY A 99 6.56 -14.79 -14.34
N ARG A 100 6.94 -15.16 -13.11
CA ARG A 100 6.63 -16.48 -12.55
C ARG A 100 5.24 -16.50 -11.91
N PRO A 101 4.38 -17.46 -12.25
CA PRO A 101 3.12 -17.66 -11.53
C PRO A 101 3.44 -18.22 -10.15
N LEU A 102 3.15 -17.46 -9.10
CA LEU A 102 3.31 -17.90 -7.72
C LEU A 102 2.02 -17.65 -6.94
N ASP A 103 1.75 -18.56 -6.00
CA ASP A 103 0.55 -18.50 -5.18
C ASP A 103 0.68 -17.46 -4.07
N LYS A 104 -0.22 -16.48 -4.07
CA LYS A 104 -0.23 -15.39 -3.08
C LYS A 104 -0.51 -15.90 -1.66
N SER A 105 -1.29 -16.97 -1.51
CA SER A 105 -1.65 -17.50 -0.20
C SER A 105 -0.45 -18.12 0.51
N TYR A 106 0.48 -18.71 -0.26
CA TYR A 106 1.75 -19.22 0.26
C TYR A 106 2.60 -18.10 0.87
N PHE A 107 2.74 -16.97 0.18
CA PHE A 107 3.51 -15.84 0.67
C PHE A 107 2.88 -15.15 1.89
N ILE A 108 1.54 -15.03 1.91
CA ILE A 108 0.83 -14.50 3.09
C ILE A 108 1.15 -15.36 4.31
N LYS A 109 1.06 -16.69 4.20
CA LYS A 109 1.38 -17.63 5.29
C LYS A 109 2.85 -17.51 5.72
N LEU A 110 3.78 -17.42 4.76
CA LEU A 110 5.21 -17.33 5.03
C LEU A 110 5.63 -16.01 5.70
N SER A 111 4.94 -14.91 5.35
CA SER A 111 5.19 -13.59 5.93
C SER A 111 4.73 -13.44 7.38
N GLY A 112 3.80 -14.30 7.83
CA GLY A 112 3.13 -14.18 9.13
C GLY A 112 2.18 -12.98 9.22
N LEU A 113 1.80 -12.35 8.10
CA LEU A 113 0.89 -11.21 8.05
C LEU A 113 -0.54 -11.64 7.74
N THR A 114 -1.50 -10.82 8.15
CA THR A 114 -2.89 -11.01 7.72
C THR A 114 -3.02 -10.75 6.23
N LYS A 115 -4.00 -11.41 5.58
CA LYS A 115 -4.24 -11.26 4.13
C LYS A 115 -4.47 -9.81 3.70
N THR A 116 -5.10 -8.99 4.54
CA THR A 116 -5.37 -7.57 4.25
C THR A 116 -4.10 -6.73 4.36
N THR A 117 -3.37 -6.84 5.48
CA THR A 117 -2.11 -6.11 5.69
C THR A 117 -1.09 -6.49 4.63
N TYR A 118 -0.91 -7.78 4.36
CA TYR A 118 0.02 -8.26 3.34
C TYR A 118 -0.29 -7.66 1.97
N GLN A 119 -1.55 -7.75 1.52
CA GLN A 119 -1.95 -7.21 0.22
C GLN A 119 -1.78 -5.69 0.12
N ASN A 120 -2.06 -4.95 1.18
CA ASN A 120 -1.87 -3.51 1.19
C ASN A 120 -0.38 -3.17 1.16
N SER A 121 0.42 -3.80 2.04
CA SER A 121 1.86 -3.56 2.11
C SER A 121 2.58 -3.91 0.83
N ILE A 122 2.26 -5.04 0.20
CA ILE A 122 2.93 -5.44 -1.05
C ILE A 122 2.53 -4.57 -2.25
N LYS A 123 1.27 -4.09 -2.30
CA LYS A 123 0.84 -3.11 -3.31
C LYS A 123 1.54 -1.78 -3.12
N SER A 124 1.63 -1.29 -1.87
CA SER A 124 2.38 -0.07 -1.57
C SER A 124 3.85 -0.22 -1.92
N LEU A 125 4.46 -1.36 -1.60
CA LEU A 125 5.85 -1.64 -1.94
C LEU A 125 6.05 -1.71 -3.46
N GLU A 126 5.16 -2.36 -4.20
CA GLU A 126 5.21 -2.39 -5.66
C GLU A 126 5.17 -0.99 -6.29
N CYS A 127 4.26 -0.14 -5.81
CA CYS A 127 4.14 1.23 -6.29
C CYS A 127 5.38 2.06 -5.96
N LEU A 128 5.89 1.98 -4.72
CA LEU A 128 7.02 2.79 -4.27
C LEU A 128 8.36 2.36 -4.86
N LEU A 129 8.51 1.07 -5.17
CA LEU A 129 9.70 0.53 -5.82
C LEU A 129 9.59 0.52 -7.36
N GLU A 130 8.46 0.95 -7.92
CA GLU A 130 8.20 1.05 -9.36
C GLU A 130 8.44 -0.26 -10.15
N VAL A 131 8.31 -1.40 -9.47
CA VAL A 131 8.66 -2.73 -10.03
C VAL A 131 7.68 -3.15 -11.13
N ASN A 132 6.45 -2.65 -11.09
CA ASN A 132 5.42 -2.84 -12.10
C ASN A 132 4.36 -1.73 -11.92
N PRO A 133 4.55 -0.53 -12.48
CA PRO A 133 3.52 0.50 -12.45
C PRO A 133 2.35 0.04 -13.34
N ARG A 134 1.39 -0.67 -12.74
CA ARG A 134 0.14 -1.09 -13.40
C ARG A 134 -0.84 0.06 -13.57
N LEU A 135 -0.49 1.26 -13.10
CA LEU A 135 -1.31 2.46 -13.13
C LEU A 135 -0.85 3.36 -14.27
N GLY A 136 -1.54 3.30 -15.40
CA GLY A 136 -1.37 4.27 -16.48
C GLY A 136 -2.12 5.57 -16.20
N ILE A 137 -1.82 6.62 -16.97
CA ILE A 137 -2.54 7.91 -16.95
C ILE A 137 -4.06 7.69 -17.07
N ARG A 138 -4.47 6.69 -17.88
CA ARG A 138 -5.87 6.31 -18.05
C ARG A 138 -6.46 5.68 -16.79
N ASP A 139 -5.75 4.78 -16.12
CA ASP A 139 -6.22 4.14 -14.89
C ASP A 139 -6.42 5.15 -13.76
N LEU A 140 -5.53 6.15 -13.69
CA LEU A 140 -5.68 7.27 -12.76
C LEU A 140 -6.89 8.13 -13.14
N ALA A 141 -7.05 8.49 -14.41
CA ALA A 141 -8.17 9.30 -14.86
C ALA A 141 -9.53 8.62 -14.63
N VAL A 142 -9.62 7.30 -14.73
CA VAL A 142 -10.85 6.56 -14.39
C VAL A 142 -11.13 6.64 -12.89
N GLN A 143 -10.12 6.47 -12.03
CA GLN A 143 -10.28 6.59 -10.56
C GLN A 143 -10.76 7.97 -10.11
N PHE A 144 -10.34 9.03 -10.81
CA PHE A 144 -10.71 10.41 -10.50
C PHE A 144 -11.84 10.97 -11.38
N CYS A 145 -12.47 10.14 -12.24
CA CYS A 145 -13.52 10.56 -13.18
C CYS A 145 -13.10 11.71 -14.14
N CYS A 146 -11.82 11.76 -14.53
CA CYS A 146 -11.22 12.79 -15.38
C CYS A 146 -10.68 12.24 -16.70
N THR A 147 -11.41 11.34 -17.38
CA THR A 147 -10.94 10.70 -18.63
C THR A 147 -10.65 11.69 -19.76
N GLU A 148 -11.32 12.83 -19.79
CA GLU A 148 -11.08 13.91 -20.76
C GLU A 148 -9.68 14.54 -20.61
N ALA A 149 -9.11 14.51 -19.40
CA ALA A 149 -7.80 15.09 -19.11
C ALA A 149 -6.63 14.18 -19.54
N VAL A 150 -6.87 12.92 -19.89
CA VAL A 150 -5.83 11.93 -20.24
C VAL A 150 -4.96 12.40 -21.41
N ASN A 151 -5.57 12.98 -22.44
CA ASN A 151 -4.85 13.47 -23.63
C ASN A 151 -3.92 14.64 -23.27
N THR A 152 -4.43 15.59 -22.48
CA THR A 152 -3.64 16.74 -22.01
C THR A 152 -2.50 16.28 -21.10
N ALA A 153 -2.76 15.39 -20.14
CA ALA A 153 -1.72 14.84 -19.26
C ALA A 153 -0.64 14.09 -20.04
N SER A 154 -1.02 13.29 -21.05
CA SER A 154 -0.07 12.56 -21.90
C SER A 154 0.81 13.50 -22.73
N LYS A 155 0.24 14.60 -23.26
CA LYS A 155 1.01 15.63 -24.00
C LYS A 155 1.98 16.41 -23.11
N ILE A 156 1.63 16.62 -21.84
CA ILE A 156 2.51 17.29 -20.87
C ILE A 156 3.67 16.38 -20.48
N LEU A 157 3.41 15.08 -20.23
CA LEU A 157 4.45 14.10 -19.86
C LEU A 157 5.41 13.75 -21.01
N GLN A 158 5.05 14.05 -22.25
CA GLN A 158 5.92 13.89 -23.43
C GLN A 158 6.78 15.13 -23.73
N ARG A 159 6.67 16.20 -22.93
CA ARG A 159 7.57 17.37 -22.97
C ARG A 159 8.70 17.23 -21.97
#